data_AF-A0A1S0UNY4-F1
#
_entry.id   AF-A0A1S0UNY4-F1
#
_cell.length_a   1.000
_cell.length_b   1.000
_cell.length_c   1.000
_cell.angle_alpha   90.00
_cell.angle_beta   90.00
_cell.angle_gamma   90.00
#
_symmetry.space_group_name_H-M   'P 1'
#
loop_
_entity.id
_entity.type
_entity.pdbx_description
1 polymer ?
#
loop_
_entity_poly.entity_id
_entity_poly.type
_entity_poly.pdbx_seq_one_letter_code
_entity_poly.pdbx_strand_id
1 'polypeptide(L)'
;MFHSFKEFQKHLTALGCLFLAGKVEETPKKCRDIVLIAKEKYPDLYSMKNAIEEVMGIERVLLQTIKFDLHVDHPYTFLLQYQRVFKLDREKKQTVLQNAWTFVNDSISTTLCLMWEPEVIAISLIYMALKMTKLDNCDWVDRQSGEQWWDQFVANLTSDMMEDVCHKVLDYYTITKTESR
;
A
#
# COMPACT_ATOMS: atom_id res chain seq x y z
N MET A 1 -5.66 -18.45 7.18
CA MET A 1 -4.62 -18.35 6.13
C MET A 1 -4.91 -19.44 5.12
N PHE A 2 -5.25 -19.09 3.87
CA PHE A 2 -5.69 -20.06 2.86
C PHE A 2 -4.54 -20.93 2.31
N HIS A 3 -3.34 -20.37 2.20
CA HIS A 3 -2.14 -21.04 1.68
C HIS A 3 -0.91 -20.71 2.52
N SER A 4 0.04 -21.63 2.60
CA SER A 4 1.29 -21.46 3.35
C SER A 4 2.46 -21.09 2.44
N PHE A 5 3.38 -20.24 2.91
CA PHE A 5 4.64 -19.95 2.20
C PHE A 5 5.55 -21.18 2.02
N LYS A 6 5.33 -22.25 2.79
CA LYS A 6 6.04 -23.53 2.59
C LYS A 6 5.55 -24.28 1.35
N GLU A 7 4.30 -24.07 0.97
CA GLU A 7 3.65 -24.73 -0.16
C GLU A 7 3.73 -23.87 -1.41
N PHE A 8 3.46 -22.56 -1.27
CA PHE A 8 3.53 -21.59 -2.35
C PHE A 8 4.75 -20.68 -2.18
N GLN A 9 5.71 -20.82 -3.08
CA GLN A 9 6.93 -20.01 -3.06
C GLN A 9 6.61 -18.53 -3.31
N LYS A 10 6.89 -17.68 -2.32
CA LYS A 10 6.57 -16.23 -2.33
C LYS A 10 7.01 -15.50 -3.60
N HIS A 11 8.19 -15.83 -4.14
CA HIS A 11 8.74 -15.18 -5.33
C HIS A 11 7.92 -15.52 -6.57
N LEU A 12 7.53 -16.78 -6.73
CA LEU A 12 6.71 -17.20 -7.85
C LEU A 12 5.29 -16.68 -7.74
N THR A 13 4.73 -16.69 -6.52
CA THR A 13 3.44 -16.07 -6.24
C THR A 13 3.43 -14.59 -6.59
N ALA A 14 4.51 -13.85 -6.30
CA ALA A 14 4.65 -12.45 -6.67
C ALA A 14 4.60 -12.22 -8.20
N LEU A 15 5.23 -13.08 -9.00
CA LEU A 15 5.13 -13.01 -10.46
C LEU A 15 3.71 -13.29 -10.94
N GLY A 16 3.02 -14.26 -10.34
CA GLY A 16 1.60 -14.54 -10.59
C GLY A 16 0.69 -13.35 -10.27
N CYS A 17 0.88 -12.73 -9.10
CA CYS A 17 0.14 -11.53 -8.71
C CYS A 17 0.39 -10.37 -9.68
N LEU A 18 1.63 -10.10 -10.07
CA LEU A 18 1.96 -9.03 -11.01
C LEU A 18 1.39 -9.30 -12.41
N PHE A 19 1.45 -10.55 -12.86
CA PHE A 19 0.87 -10.96 -14.15
C PHE A 19 -0.65 -10.77 -14.17
N LEU A 20 -1.34 -11.20 -13.11
CA LEU A 20 -2.78 -11.04 -12.97
C LEU A 20 -3.16 -9.55 -12.86
N ALA A 21 -2.49 -8.79 -12.01
CA ALA A 21 -2.74 -7.35 -11.82
C ALA A 21 -2.61 -6.57 -13.13
N GLY A 22 -1.59 -6.85 -13.94
CA GLY A 22 -1.44 -6.19 -15.25
C GLY A 22 -2.63 -6.43 -16.20
N LYS A 23 -3.29 -7.59 -16.10
CA LYS A 23 -4.51 -7.85 -16.89
C LYS A 23 -5.73 -7.12 -16.33
N VAL A 24 -5.87 -7.09 -15.00
CA VAL A 24 -6.99 -6.43 -14.31
C VAL A 24 -6.94 -4.90 -14.51
N GLU A 25 -5.75 -4.32 -14.42
CA GLU A 25 -5.51 -2.88 -14.54
C GLU A 25 -5.35 -2.41 -16.00
N GLU A 26 -5.78 -3.21 -16.99
CA GLU A 26 -5.70 -2.88 -18.43
C GLU A 26 -4.30 -2.46 -18.92
N THR A 27 -3.25 -2.99 -18.28
CA THR A 27 -1.84 -2.78 -18.64
C THR A 27 -1.09 -4.11 -18.85
N PRO A 28 -1.63 -5.03 -19.68
CA PRO A 28 -1.17 -6.41 -19.72
C PRO A 28 0.27 -6.55 -20.20
N LYS A 29 1.00 -7.49 -19.60
CA LYS A 29 2.36 -7.88 -20.01
C LYS A 29 2.40 -9.38 -20.27
N LYS A 30 3.23 -9.81 -21.23
CA LYS A 30 3.39 -11.24 -21.51
C LYS A 30 4.09 -11.90 -20.33
N CYS A 31 3.59 -13.05 -19.89
CA CYS A 31 4.19 -13.83 -18.79
C CYS A 31 5.69 -14.11 -19.04
N ARG A 32 6.07 -14.43 -20.29
CA ARG A 32 7.47 -14.62 -20.69
C ARG A 32 8.36 -13.42 -20.38
N ASP A 33 7.87 -12.20 -20.62
CA ASP A 33 8.64 -10.97 -20.45
C ASP A 33 8.81 -10.67 -18.95
N ILE A 34 7.76 -10.88 -18.15
CA ILE A 34 7.82 -10.75 -16.68
C ILE A 34 8.86 -11.72 -16.11
N VAL A 35 8.82 -12.99 -16.50
CA VAL A 35 9.78 -14.01 -16.03
C VAL A 35 11.20 -13.70 -16.47
N LEU A 36 11.40 -13.22 -17.71
CA LEU A 36 12.72 -12.86 -18.23
C LEU A 36 13.34 -11.73 -17.41
N ILE A 37 12.59 -10.65 -17.18
CA ILE A 37 13.06 -9.49 -16.39
C ILE A 37 13.32 -9.90 -14.94
N ALA A 38 12.47 -10.74 -14.36
CA ALA A 38 12.67 -11.24 -12.99
C ALA A 38 13.98 -12.03 -12.87
N LYS A 39 14.30 -12.88 -13.85
CA LYS A 39 15.56 -13.64 -13.92
C LYS A 39 16.78 -12.74 -14.12
N GLU A 40 16.66 -11.71 -14.94
CA GLU A 40 17.74 -10.75 -15.18
C GLU A 40 18.06 -9.93 -13.93
N LYS A 41 17.02 -9.43 -13.25
CA LYS A 41 17.17 -8.54 -12.10
C LYS A 41 17.47 -9.27 -10.79
N TYR A 42 16.96 -10.49 -10.63
CA TYR A 42 17.09 -11.28 -9.41
C TYR A 42 17.40 -12.76 -9.74
N PRO A 43 18.59 -13.05 -10.32
CA PRO A 43 18.92 -14.40 -10.81
C PRO A 43 18.86 -15.48 -9.71
N ASP A 44 19.27 -15.14 -8.49
CA ASP A 44 19.28 -16.06 -7.35
C ASP A 44 17.87 -16.47 -6.90
N LEU A 45 16.88 -15.61 -7.10
CA LEU A 45 15.49 -15.85 -6.68
C LEU A 45 14.68 -16.62 -7.72
N TYR A 46 15.08 -16.59 -9.00
CA TYR A 46 14.27 -17.07 -10.13
C TYR A 46 14.98 -18.09 -11.04
N SER A 47 15.77 -19.02 -10.48
CA SER A 47 16.53 -20.02 -11.26
C SER A 47 15.68 -21.18 -11.85
N MET A 48 14.36 -21.06 -11.89
CA MET A 48 13.47 -22.16 -12.26
C MET A 48 13.37 -22.38 -13.78
N LYS A 49 13.46 -23.66 -14.20
CA LYS A 49 13.35 -24.06 -15.62
C LYS A 49 11.93 -23.87 -16.16
N ASN A 50 10.89 -24.12 -15.35
CA ASN A 50 9.48 -24.13 -15.78
C ASN A 50 8.67 -22.94 -15.25
N ALA A 51 9.33 -21.82 -14.93
CA ALA A 51 8.70 -20.67 -14.28
C ALA A 51 7.44 -20.14 -14.99
N ILE A 52 7.35 -20.22 -16.33
CA ILE A 52 6.17 -19.75 -17.08
C ILE A 52 4.94 -20.63 -16.77
N GLU A 53 5.08 -21.95 -16.82
CA GLU A 53 3.97 -22.87 -16.54
C GLU A 53 3.50 -22.73 -15.09
N GLU A 54 4.44 -22.57 -14.16
CA GLU A 54 4.14 -22.41 -12.74
C GLU A 54 3.43 -21.07 -12.46
N VAL A 55 3.84 -19.96 -13.09
CA VAL A 55 3.13 -18.66 -12.99
C VAL A 55 1.68 -18.79 -13.48
N MET A 56 1.46 -19.50 -14.60
CA MET A 56 0.11 -19.74 -15.13
C MET A 56 -0.72 -20.62 -14.20
N GLY A 57 -0.10 -21.59 -13.52
CA GLY A 57 -0.74 -22.40 -12.48
C GLY A 57 -1.14 -21.56 -11.26
N ILE A 58 -0.21 -20.74 -10.77
CA ILE A 58 -0.46 -19.81 -9.65
C ILE A 58 -1.59 -18.85 -9.95
N GLU A 59 -1.65 -18.28 -11.15
CA GLU A 59 -2.74 -17.38 -11.53
C GLU A 59 -4.12 -18.02 -11.31
N ARG A 60 -4.28 -19.29 -11.68
CA ARG A 60 -5.55 -20.01 -11.49
C ARG A 60 -5.89 -20.15 -10.00
N VAL A 61 -4.89 -20.48 -9.18
CA VAL A 61 -5.04 -20.57 -7.73
C VAL A 61 -5.37 -19.21 -7.12
N LEU A 62 -4.71 -18.14 -7.57
CA LEU A 62 -4.96 -16.77 -7.11
C LEU A 62 -6.39 -16.35 -7.37
N LEU A 63 -6.89 -16.51 -8.60
CA LEU A 63 -8.27 -16.17 -8.98
C LEU A 63 -9.30 -16.87 -8.08
N GLN A 64 -9.11 -18.15 -7.79
CA GLN A 64 -9.98 -18.90 -6.88
C GLN A 64 -9.86 -18.43 -5.43
N THR A 65 -8.64 -18.12 -4.98
CA THR A 65 -8.35 -17.73 -3.60
C THR A 65 -8.93 -16.36 -3.26
N ILE A 66 -8.80 -15.39 -4.17
CA ILE A 66 -9.40 -14.05 -4.03
C ILE A 66 -10.87 -14.05 -4.48
N LYS A 67 -11.44 -15.21 -4.80
CA LYS A 67 -12.85 -15.38 -5.19
C LYS A 67 -13.28 -14.53 -6.38
N PHE A 68 -12.36 -14.29 -7.32
CA PHE A 68 -12.55 -13.38 -8.46
C PHE A 68 -12.95 -11.95 -8.06
N ASP A 69 -12.68 -11.55 -6.81
CA ASP A 69 -12.77 -10.18 -6.37
C ASP A 69 -11.49 -9.44 -6.79
N LEU A 70 -11.55 -8.81 -7.96
CA LEU A 70 -10.40 -8.20 -8.63
C LEU A 70 -10.36 -6.67 -8.47
N HIS A 71 -11.43 -6.08 -7.93
CA HIS A 71 -11.51 -4.64 -7.75
C HIS A 71 -10.90 -4.25 -6.41
N VAL A 72 -9.80 -3.49 -6.44
CA VAL A 72 -9.08 -3.08 -5.24
C VAL A 72 -8.89 -1.58 -5.25
N ASP A 73 -9.43 -0.90 -4.24
CA ASP A 73 -9.15 0.50 -4.01
C ASP A 73 -7.85 0.69 -3.24
N HIS A 74 -7.04 1.66 -3.67
CA HIS A 74 -5.77 1.98 -3.05
C HIS A 74 -5.80 3.33 -2.32
N PRO A 75 -5.01 3.51 -1.23
CA PRO A 75 -5.00 4.76 -0.46
C PRO A 75 -4.65 6.02 -1.26
N TYR A 76 -3.96 5.88 -2.40
CA TYR A 76 -3.49 7.01 -3.23
C TYR A 76 -4.60 7.96 -3.67
N THR A 77 -5.76 7.42 -4.08
CA THR A 77 -6.89 8.24 -4.54
C THR A 77 -7.43 9.10 -3.40
N PHE A 78 -7.58 8.49 -2.23
CA PHE A 78 -8.04 9.16 -1.02
C PHE A 78 -7.04 10.19 -0.51
N LEU A 79 -5.72 9.93 -0.59
CA LEU A 79 -4.70 10.94 -0.30
C LEU A 79 -4.92 12.22 -1.11
N LEU A 80 -5.15 12.07 -2.41
CA LEU A 80 -5.33 13.21 -3.32
C LEU A 80 -6.63 13.98 -3.08
N GLN A 81 -7.67 13.29 -2.60
CA GLN A 81 -8.95 13.88 -2.23
C GLN A 81 -8.84 14.62 -0.89
N TYR A 82 -8.37 13.95 0.16
CA TYR A 82 -8.38 14.47 1.53
C TYR A 82 -7.39 15.61 1.72
N GLN A 83 -6.26 15.64 1.01
CA GLN A 83 -5.35 16.78 1.10
C GLN A 83 -6.01 18.11 0.74
N ARG A 84 -7.10 18.11 -0.06
CA ARG A 84 -7.71 19.32 -0.61
C ARG A 84 -8.28 20.23 0.48
N VAL A 85 -8.73 19.66 1.59
CA VAL A 85 -9.38 20.42 2.68
C VAL A 85 -8.41 21.24 3.52
N PHE A 86 -7.10 20.93 3.50
CA PHE A 86 -6.12 21.70 4.28
C PHE A 86 -5.81 23.05 3.61
N LYS A 87 -5.96 24.12 4.40
CA LYS A 87 -5.61 25.50 4.04
C LYS A 87 -4.13 25.75 4.29
N LEU A 88 -3.29 25.07 3.52
CA LEU A 88 -1.84 25.18 3.58
C LEU A 88 -1.28 25.88 2.34
N ASP A 89 -0.13 26.54 2.51
CA ASP A 89 0.66 27.04 1.38
C ASP A 89 0.96 25.91 0.40
N ARG A 90 1.01 26.23 -0.90
CA ARG A 90 1.21 25.24 -1.96
C ARG A 90 2.44 24.36 -1.73
N GLU A 91 3.55 24.96 -1.30
CA GLU A 91 4.79 24.23 -1.02
C GLU A 91 4.63 23.25 0.15
N LYS A 92 4.05 23.69 1.27
CA LYS A 92 3.83 22.85 2.45
C LYS A 92 2.88 21.69 2.12
N LYS A 93 1.80 21.98 1.39
CA LYS A 93 0.83 20.98 0.94
C LYS A 93 1.50 19.91 0.07
N GLN A 94 2.37 20.33 -0.85
CA GLN A 94 3.13 19.42 -1.69
C GLN A 94 4.07 18.53 -0.86
N THR A 95 4.77 19.09 0.12
CA THR A 95 5.66 18.34 1.03
C THR A 95 4.88 17.30 1.85
N VAL A 96 3.74 17.69 2.43
CA VAL A 96 2.89 16.76 3.19
C VAL A 96 2.39 15.62 2.31
N LEU A 97 1.90 15.94 1.10
CA LEU A 97 1.44 14.93 0.15
C LEU A 97 2.56 13.97 -0.23
N GLN A 98 3.75 14.49 -0.54
CA GLN A 98 4.90 13.67 -0.94
C GLN A 98 5.34 12.72 0.19
N ASN A 99 5.34 13.20 1.44
CA ASN A 99 5.64 12.36 2.60
C ASN A 99 4.55 11.28 2.78
N ALA A 100 3.27 11.66 2.74
CA ALA A 100 2.16 10.72 2.87
C ALA A 100 2.17 9.66 1.76
N TRP A 101 2.49 10.05 0.53
CA TRP A 101 2.65 9.12 -0.60
C TRP A 101 3.78 8.13 -0.36
N THR A 102 4.91 8.60 0.17
CA THR A 102 6.04 7.74 0.53
C THR A 102 5.61 6.72 1.59
N PHE A 103 4.89 7.16 2.62
CA PHE A 103 4.37 6.26 3.65
C PHE A 103 3.36 5.26 3.11
N VAL A 104 2.55 5.61 2.11
CA VAL A 104 1.65 4.64 1.45
C VAL A 104 2.47 3.58 0.72
N ASN A 105 3.55 3.96 0.02
CA ASN A 105 4.42 2.98 -0.62
C ASN A 105 5.02 2.00 0.40
N ASP A 106 5.42 2.50 1.57
CA ASP A 106 5.98 1.67 2.63
C ASP A 106 4.93 0.81 3.33
N SER A 107 3.68 1.28 3.43
CA SER A 107 2.60 0.51 4.04
C SER A 107 2.26 -0.77 3.27
N ILE A 108 2.47 -0.80 1.94
CA ILE A 108 2.26 -1.98 1.09
C ILE A 108 3.22 -3.12 1.44
N SER A 109 4.38 -2.83 2.03
CA SER A 109 5.32 -3.83 2.52
C SER A 109 4.92 -4.42 3.89
N THR A 110 3.82 -3.94 4.47
CA THR A 110 3.25 -4.44 5.72
C THR A 110 1.92 -5.18 5.46
N THR A 111 1.23 -5.60 6.52
CA THR A 111 -0.10 -6.22 6.41
C THR A 111 -1.26 -5.22 6.51
N LEU A 112 -0.99 -3.90 6.46
CA LEU A 112 -1.99 -2.86 6.68
C LEU A 112 -3.20 -2.95 5.75
N CYS A 113 -3.00 -3.28 4.48
CA CYS A 113 -4.07 -3.47 3.50
C CYS A 113 -5.02 -4.64 3.81
N LEU A 114 -4.65 -5.51 4.76
CA LEU A 114 -5.50 -6.62 5.25
C LEU A 114 -6.18 -6.30 6.58
N MET A 115 -5.81 -5.20 7.23
CA MET A 115 -6.29 -4.82 8.57
C MET A 115 -7.22 -3.61 8.54
N TRP A 116 -7.02 -2.69 7.59
CA TRP A 116 -7.72 -1.43 7.50
C TRP A 116 -8.13 -1.10 6.07
N GLU A 117 -9.24 -0.38 5.93
CA GLU A 117 -9.73 0.18 4.68
C GLU A 117 -8.76 1.24 4.12
N PRO A 118 -8.66 1.40 2.79
CA PRO A 118 -7.73 2.33 2.16
C PRO A 118 -7.96 3.79 2.57
N GLU A 119 -9.20 4.18 2.90
CA GLU A 119 -9.57 5.50 3.44
C GLU A 119 -8.90 5.76 4.80
N VAL A 120 -8.99 4.77 5.71
CA VAL A 120 -8.40 4.85 7.06
C VAL A 120 -6.88 4.92 6.96
N ILE A 121 -6.28 4.12 6.08
CA ILE A 121 -4.83 4.17 5.81
C ILE A 121 -4.45 5.55 5.27
N ALA A 122 -5.17 6.09 4.29
CA ALA A 122 -4.88 7.40 3.71
C ALA A 122 -4.92 8.53 4.76
N ILE A 123 -5.97 8.55 5.59
CA ILE A 123 -6.11 9.55 6.67
C ILE A 123 -4.96 9.43 7.67
N SER A 124 -4.66 8.21 8.12
CA SER A 124 -3.60 7.95 9.11
C SER A 124 -2.22 8.39 8.61
N LEU A 125 -1.94 8.18 7.32
CA LEU A 125 -0.64 8.54 6.74
C LEU A 125 -0.51 10.03 6.42
N ILE A 126 -1.62 10.72 6.12
CA ILE A 126 -1.67 12.19 6.11
C ILE A 126 -1.42 12.72 7.52
N TYR A 127 -2.10 12.15 8.51
CA TYR A 127 -1.95 12.51 9.93
C TYR A 127 -0.47 12.39 10.37
N MET A 128 0.18 11.27 10.03
CA MET A 128 1.60 11.07 10.28
C MET A 128 2.47 12.13 9.58
N ALA A 129 2.20 12.40 8.29
CA ALA A 129 2.95 13.39 7.53
C ALA A 129 2.81 14.81 8.09
N LEU A 130 1.61 15.21 8.55
CA LEU A 130 1.37 16.48 9.22
C LEU A 130 2.13 16.57 10.55
N LYS A 131 2.10 15.51 11.39
CA LYS A 131 2.88 15.45 12.63
C LYS A 131 4.38 15.58 12.38
N MET A 132 4.92 14.83 11.41
CA MET A 132 6.36 14.84 11.10
C MET A 132 6.84 16.17 10.53
N THR A 133 5.96 16.90 9.82
CA THR A 133 6.25 18.24 9.29
C THR A 133 5.94 19.37 10.27
N LYS A 134 5.42 19.06 11.47
CA LYS A 134 4.97 20.03 12.50
C LYS A 134 3.86 20.95 11.98
N LEU A 135 2.95 20.40 11.16
CA LEU A 135 1.78 21.06 10.58
C LEU A 135 0.46 20.47 11.08
N ASP A 136 0.49 19.76 12.20
CA ASP A 136 -0.65 19.15 12.89
C ASP A 136 -1.73 20.16 13.28
N ASN A 137 -1.36 21.42 13.53
CA ASN A 137 -2.28 22.50 13.91
C ASN A 137 -2.81 23.33 12.71
N CYS A 138 -2.70 22.83 11.48
CA CYS A 138 -3.16 23.57 10.30
C CYS A 138 -4.69 23.73 10.28
N ASP A 139 -5.18 24.78 9.61
CA ASP A 139 -6.61 25.00 9.44
C ASP A 139 -7.17 24.20 8.25
N TRP A 140 -8.44 23.81 8.32
CA TRP A 140 -9.13 23.06 7.28
C TRP A 140 -10.49 23.66 6.92
N VAL A 141 -11.03 23.23 5.80
CA VAL A 141 -12.37 23.62 5.31
C VAL A 141 -13.44 23.03 6.24
N ASP A 142 -14.51 23.79 6.49
CA ASP A 142 -15.68 23.40 7.31
C ASP A 142 -15.38 22.99 8.76
N ARG A 143 -14.31 23.54 9.35
CA ARG A 143 -13.94 23.30 10.74
C ARG A 143 -15.03 23.75 11.73
N GLN A 144 -15.52 22.82 12.53
CA GLN A 144 -16.38 23.09 13.69
C GLN A 144 -15.60 22.96 15.01
N SER A 145 -16.12 23.55 16.08
CA SER A 145 -15.47 23.51 17.39
C SER A 145 -15.55 22.11 18.00
N GLY A 146 -14.39 21.50 18.30
CA GLY A 146 -14.30 20.18 18.91
C GLY A 146 -14.20 19.01 17.93
N GLU A 147 -14.39 19.25 16.63
CA GLU A 147 -14.23 18.23 15.58
C GLU A 147 -12.78 18.11 15.11
N GLN A 148 -12.43 16.93 14.65
CA GLN A 148 -11.18 16.64 13.97
C GLN A 148 -11.37 16.69 12.46
N TRP A 149 -10.33 17.03 11.71
CA TRP A 149 -10.45 17.17 10.25
C TRP A 149 -10.81 15.86 9.55
N TRP A 150 -10.56 14.70 10.15
CA TRP A 150 -10.87 13.40 9.59
C TRP A 150 -12.31 12.94 9.83
N ASP A 151 -13.02 13.55 10.78
CA ASP A 151 -14.41 13.19 11.12
C ASP A 151 -15.37 13.41 9.94
N GLN A 152 -15.04 14.34 9.03
CA GLN A 152 -15.81 14.60 7.80
C GLN A 152 -15.66 13.51 6.73
N PHE A 153 -14.69 12.60 6.87
CA PHE A 153 -14.39 11.56 5.89
C PHE A 153 -14.76 10.17 6.40
N VAL A 154 -14.40 9.85 7.65
CA VAL A 154 -14.64 8.53 8.25
C VAL A 154 -15.22 8.73 9.65
N ALA A 155 -16.44 8.26 9.86
CA ALA A 155 -17.10 8.32 11.15
C ALA A 155 -16.44 7.36 12.17
N ASN A 156 -16.36 7.78 13.43
CA ASN A 156 -15.82 7.00 14.55
C ASN A 156 -14.32 6.64 14.43
N LEU A 157 -13.55 7.35 13.61
CA LEU A 157 -12.10 7.16 13.54
C LEU A 157 -11.41 7.90 14.70
N THR A 158 -10.76 7.16 15.59
CA THR A 158 -10.04 7.72 16.74
C THR A 158 -8.57 7.97 16.43
N SER A 159 -7.92 8.84 17.22
CA SER A 159 -6.48 9.05 17.16
C SER A 159 -5.70 7.76 17.38
N ASP A 160 -6.15 6.92 18.31
CA ASP A 160 -5.45 5.69 18.70
C ASP A 160 -5.41 4.69 17.54
N MET A 161 -6.52 4.58 16.78
CA MET A 161 -6.58 3.74 15.58
C MET A 161 -5.60 4.23 14.49
N MET A 162 -5.51 5.55 14.29
CA MET A 162 -4.54 6.11 13.35
C MET A 162 -3.10 5.91 13.82
N GLU A 163 -2.85 6.03 15.13
CA GLU A 163 -1.53 5.81 15.72
C GLU A 163 -1.09 4.34 15.56
N ASP A 164 -1.99 3.36 15.66
CA ASP A 164 -1.70 1.96 15.36
C ASP A 164 -1.24 1.75 13.90
N VAL A 165 -1.88 2.43 12.94
CA VAL A 165 -1.46 2.41 11.54
C VAL A 165 -0.06 3.04 11.38
N CYS A 166 0.16 4.20 12.01
CA CYS A 166 1.44 4.91 11.98
C CYS A 166 2.56 4.06 12.56
N HIS A 167 2.35 3.45 13.72
CA HIS A 167 3.33 2.60 14.38
C HIS A 167 3.74 1.42 13.50
N LYS A 168 2.79 0.75 12.82
CA LYS A 168 3.11 -0.34 11.90
C LYS A 168 4.02 0.08 10.74
N VAL A 169 3.82 1.28 10.20
CA VAL A 169 4.72 1.82 9.16
C VAL A 169 6.08 2.20 9.75
N LEU A 170 6.12 2.76 10.96
CA LEU A 170 7.37 3.11 11.65
C LEU A 170 8.19 1.88 12.05
N ASP A 171 7.54 0.79 12.46
CA ASP A 171 8.16 -0.49 12.77
C ASP A 171 8.88 -1.08 11.55
N TYR A 172 8.28 -0.95 10.36
CA TYR A 172 8.90 -1.38 9.10
C TYR A 172 10.25 -0.68 8.86
N TYR A 173 10.38 0.62 9.14
CA TYR A 173 11.67 1.31 9.05
C TYR A 173 12.69 0.85 10.08
N THR A 174 12.25 0.38 11.26
CA THR A 174 13.14 -0.11 12.31
C THR A 174 13.70 -1.49 11.96
N ILE A 175 12.86 -2.35 11.40
CA ILE A 175 13.24 -3.69 10.96
C ILE A 175 14.21 -3.62 9.78
N THR A 176 13.87 -2.84 8.74
CA THR A 176 14.72 -2.70 7.54
C THR A 176 16.10 -2.11 7.83
N LYS A 177 16.21 -1.17 8.79
CA LYS A 177 17.50 -0.67 9.28
C LYS A 177 18.34 -1.73 9.98
N THR A 178 17.70 -2.68 10.67
CA THR A 178 18.38 -3.76 11.39
C THR A 178 18.90 -4.83 10.41
N GLU A 179 18.15 -5.13 9.36
CA GLU A 179 18.55 -6.10 8.32
C GLU A 179 19.62 -5.56 7.36
N SER A 180 19.81 -4.24 7.31
CA SER A 180 20.82 -3.57 6.48
C SER A 180 22.19 -3.39 7.18
N ARG A 181 22.33 -3.86 8.42
CA ARG A 181 23.57 -3.83 9.22
C ARG A 181 24.15 -5.23 9.36
#